data_AF-A0A1H3F4T7-F1
#
_entry.id   AF-A0A1H3F4T7-F1
#
_cell.length_a   1.000
_cell.length_b   1.000
_cell.length_c   1.000
_cell.angle_alpha   90.00
_cell.angle_beta   90.00
_cell.angle_gamma   90.00
#
_symmetry.space_group_name_H-M   'P 1'
#
loop_
_entity.id
_entity.type
_entity.pdbx_description
1 polymer ?
#
loop_
_entity_poly.entity_id
_entity_poly.type
_entity_poly.pdbx_seq_one_letter_code
_entity_poly.pdbx_strand_id
1 'polypeptide(L)' 'MEKIEITTEYIKLDQLLKFIGIVGSGSDAKMLIADGLVTFNGDVCTMRGKKVRPGDVVTVEDAGEYHITANGDRVQ' A
#
# COMPACT_ATOMS: atom_id res chain seq x y z
N MET A 1 -11.43 3.78 5.09
CA MET A 1 -10.98 2.97 3.93
C MET A 1 -10.91 3.86 2.71
N GLU A 2 -9.71 4.22 2.31
CA GLU A 2 -9.46 4.90 1.04
C GLU A 2 -9.22 3.85 -0.05
N LYS A 3 -9.78 4.05 -1.25
CA LYS A 3 -9.64 3.10 -2.36
C LYS A 3 -8.56 3.57 -3.31
N ILE A 4 -7.59 2.69 -3.59
CA ILE A 4 -6.43 3.01 -4.40
C ILE A 4 -6.48 2.17 -5.67
N GLU A 5 -6.73 2.85 -6.78
CA GLU A 5 -6.82 2.21 -8.09
C GLU A 5 -5.42 2.06 -8.69
N ILE A 6 -5.03 0.80 -8.95
CA ILE A 6 -3.80 0.48 -9.70
C ILE A 6 -4.14 0.01 -11.10
N THR A 7 -3.33 0.44 -12.08
CA THR A 7 -3.46 0.05 -13.50
C THR A 7 -2.58 -1.15 -13.85
N THR A 8 -1.72 -1.58 -12.92
CA THR A 8 -0.82 -2.72 -13.08
C THR A 8 -1.40 -3.97 -12.41
N GLU A 9 -0.93 -5.16 -12.80
CA GLU A 9 -1.33 -6.43 -12.15
C GLU A 9 -1.03 -6.42 -10.64
N TYR A 10 0.06 -5.76 -10.26
CA TYR A 10 0.46 -5.57 -8.87
C TYR A 10 1.23 -4.26 -8.74
N ILE A 11 1.29 -3.73 -7.51
CA ILE A 11 2.16 -2.64 -7.11
C ILE A 11 3.05 -3.13 -5.97
N LYS A 12 4.27 -2.59 -5.85
CA LYS A 12 5.12 -2.90 -4.69
C LYS A 12 4.70 -2.06 -3.50
N LEU A 13 4.83 -2.58 -2.28
CA LEU A 13 4.48 -1.84 -1.06
C LEU A 13 5.20 -0.48 -0.98
N ASP A 14 6.49 -0.43 -1.32
CA ASP A 14 7.24 0.85 -1.35
C ASP A 14 6.69 1.85 -2.37
N GLN A 15 6.29 1.36 -3.55
CA GLN A 15 5.71 2.18 -4.61
C GLN A 15 4.31 2.63 -4.25
N LEU A 16 3.52 1.75 -3.62
CA LEU A 16 2.19 2.05 -3.14
C LEU A 16 2.25 3.22 -2.15
N LEU A 17 3.05 3.11 -1.09
CA LEU A 17 3.20 4.17 -0.07
C LEU A 17 3.53 5.52 -0.71
N LYS A 18 4.37 5.53 -1.75
CA LYS A 18 4.68 6.74 -2.50
C LYS A 18 3.52 7.20 -3.39
N PHE A 19 2.83 6.26 -4.03
CA PHE A 19 1.69 6.52 -4.92
C PHE A 19 0.53 7.18 -4.17
N ILE A 20 0.26 6.71 -2.95
CA ILE A 20 -0.80 7.25 -2.08
C ILE A 20 -0.35 8.47 -1.26
N GLY A 21 0.91 8.90 -1.41
CA GLY A 21 1.43 10.11 -0.77
C GLY A 21 1.75 9.98 0.73
N ILE A 22 1.83 8.76 1.28
CA ILE A 22 2.23 8.53 2.68
C ILE A 22 3.68 8.94 2.91
N VAL A 23 4.52 8.73 1.90
CA VAL A 23 5.94 9.02 1.97
C VAL A 23 6.35 10.02 0.90
N GLY A 24 7.20 10.96 1.29
CA GLY A 24 7.80 11.92 0.36
C GLY A 24 8.94 11.28 -0.47
N SER A 25 9.68 10.34 0.12
CA SER A 25 10.82 9.70 -0.53
C SER A 25 10.85 8.19 -0.31
N GLY A 26 11.54 7.46 -1.21
CA GLY A 26 11.73 6.00 -1.07
C GLY A 26 12.49 5.60 0.20
N SER A 27 13.26 6.52 0.78
CA SER A 27 13.93 6.37 2.07
C SER A 27 12.93 6.27 3.23
N ASP A 28 11.90 7.12 3.25
CA ASP A 28 10.88 7.13 4.30
C ASP A 28 10.03 5.86 4.26
N ALA A 29 9.68 5.38 3.05
CA ALA A 29 9.01 4.09 2.88
C ALA A 29 9.84 2.95 3.48
N LYS A 30 11.16 2.97 3.26
CA LYS A 30 12.04 1.96 3.85
C LYS A 30 11.97 1.99 5.37
N MET A 31 12.01 3.16 6.00
CA MET A 31 11.92 3.28 7.45
C MET A 31 10.58 2.78 7.99
N LEU A 32 9.45 3.30 7.49
CA LEU A 32 8.11 2.88 7.94
C LEU A 32 7.91 1.36 7.85
N ILE A 33 8.30 0.77 6.73
CA ILE A 33 8.19 -0.67 6.51
C ILE A 33 9.13 -1.43 7.45
N ALA A 34 10.38 -0.99 7.61
CA ALA A 34 11.34 -1.64 8.51
C ALA A 34 10.94 -1.55 9.98
N ASP A 35 10.26 -0.46 10.38
CA ASP A 35 9.76 -0.23 11.73
C ASP A 35 8.51 -1.08 12.05
N GLY A 36 7.89 -1.68 11.03
CA GLY A 36 6.69 -2.50 11.20
C GLY A 36 5.40 -1.68 11.29
N LEU A 37 5.43 -0.41 10.92
CA LEU A 37 4.27 0.51 10.93
C LEU A 37 3.30 0.28 9.77
N VAL A 38 3.58 -0.71 8.92
CA VAL A 38 2.78 -1.08 7.76
C VAL A 38 2.33 -2.53 7.90
N THR A 39 1.02 -2.74 7.87
CA THR A 39 0.38 -4.05 7.87
C THR A 39 -0.27 -4.31 6.51
N PHE A 40 -0.22 -5.56 6.08
CA PHE A 40 -0.76 -6.04 4.82
C PHE A 40 -1.74 -7.17 5.14
N ASN A 41 -3.02 -6.97 4.82
CA ASN A 41 -4.12 -7.87 5.17
C ASN A 41 -4.14 -8.28 6.67
N GLY A 42 -3.72 -7.37 7.55
CA GLY A 42 -3.65 -7.59 9.01
C GLY A 42 -2.31 -8.12 9.53
N ASP A 43 -1.37 -8.48 8.65
CA ASP A 43 -0.03 -8.94 9.04
C ASP A 43 1.02 -7.85 8.88
N VAL A 44 1.82 -7.59 9.93
CA VAL A 44 2.94 -6.64 9.86
C VAL A 44 3.90 -7.06 8.75
N CYS A 45 4.05 -6.19 7.76
CA CYS A 45 4.87 -6.44 6.59
C CYS A 45 6.10 -5.55 6.61
N THR A 46 7.24 -6.13 6.94
CA THR A 46 8.55 -5.46 6.90
C THR A 46 9.27 -5.61 5.56
N MET A 47 8.57 -6.16 4.56
CA MET A 47 9.12 -6.40 3.22
C MET A 47 8.63 -5.36 2.22
N ARG A 48 9.48 -4.39 1.91
CA ARG A 48 9.17 -3.29 0.95
C ARG A 48 8.83 -3.76 -0.46
N GLY A 49 9.39 -4.90 -0.88
CA GLY A 49 9.15 -5.51 -2.18
C GLY A 49 7.92 -6.41 -2.23
N LYS A 50 7.07 -6.40 -1.20
CA LYS A 50 5.81 -7.15 -1.18
C LYS A 50 4.97 -6.72 -2.38
N LYS A 51 4.52 -7.69 -3.16
CA LYS A 51 3.60 -7.46 -4.29
C LYS A 51 2.19 -7.36 -3.72
N VAL A 52 1.63 -6.17 -3.81
CA VAL A 52 0.25 -5.85 -3.43
C VAL A 52 -0.59 -5.90 -4.69
N ARG A 53 -1.71 -6.61 -4.62
CA ARG A 53 -2.63 -6.84 -5.75
C ARG A 53 -3.99 -6.20 -5.46
N PRO A 54 -4.80 -5.99 -6.50
CA PRO A 54 -6.19 -5.61 -6.31
C PRO A 54 -6.93 -6.63 -5.43
N GLY A 55 -7.69 -6.14 -4.45
CA GLY A 55 -8.36 -6.91 -3.41
C GLY A 55 -7.59 -6.98 -2.09
N ASP A 56 -6.31 -6.60 -2.07
CA ASP A 56 -5.51 -6.53 -0.84
C ASP A 56 -5.78 -5.23 -0.06
N VAL A 57 -5.62 -5.32 1.27
CA VAL A 57 -5.72 -4.18 2.18
C VAL A 57 -4.35 -3.86 2.77
N VAL A 58 -3.97 -2.59 2.74
CA VAL A 58 -2.74 -2.08 3.36
C VAL A 58 -3.12 -1.07 4.41
N THR A 59 -2.66 -1.27 5.64
CA THR A 59 -2.92 -0.35 6.74
C THR A 59 -1.60 0.21 7.25
N VAL A 60 -1.54 1.54 7.35
CA VAL A 60 -0.41 2.28 7.88
C VAL A 60 -0.85 2.87 9.21
N GLU A 61 -0.13 2.59 10.29
CA GLU A 61 -0.50 3.06 11.64
C GLU A 61 -0.70 4.58 11.70
N ASP A 62 0.18 5.34 11.03
CA ASP A 62 0.17 6.80 11.08
C ASP A 62 -0.85 7.45 10.12
N ALA A 63 -1.38 6.71 9.14
CA ALA A 63 -2.20 7.29 8.07
C ALA A 63 -3.60 6.68 7.92
N GLY A 64 -3.74 5.37 8.12
CA GLY A 64 -5.00 4.65 8.02
C GLY A 64 -4.96 3.48 7.05
N GLU A 65 -6.15 3.05 6.61
CA GLU A 65 -6.36 1.83 5.84
C GLU A 65 -6.74 2.09 4.37
N TYR A 66 -6.03 1.40 3.48
CA TYR A 66 -6.09 1.54 2.02
C TYR A 66 -6.46 0.21 1.37
N HIS A 67 -7.53 0.23 0.58
CA HIS A 67 -7.99 -0.94 -0.17
C HIS A 67 -7.55 -0.80 -1.63
N ILE A 68 -6.80 -1.78 -2.13
CA ILE A 68 -6.28 -1.74 -3.50
C ILE A 68 -7.32 -2.28 -4.46
N THR A 69 -7.64 -1.53 -5.51
CA THR A 69 -8.59 -1.92 -6.55
C THR A 69 -7.94 -1.84 -7.92
N ALA A 70 -8.43 -2.62 -8.88
CA ALA A 70 -7.94 -2.55 -10.25
C ALA A 70 -8.69 -1.42 -10.98
N ASN A 71 -7.97 -0.66 -11.81
CA ASN A 71 -8.59 0.32 -12.71
C ASN A 71 -9.53 -0.43 -13.68
N GLY A 72 -10.83 -0.35 -13.41
CA GLY A 72 -11.84 -1.20 -14.07
C GLY A 72 -13.07 -1.47 -13.21
N ASP A 73 -12.97 -1.34 -11.88
CA ASP A 73 -14.10 -1.44 -10.96
C ASP A 73 -14.93 -0.13 -10.94
N ARG A 74 -15.37 0.30 -12.13
CA ARG A 74 -16.52 1.21 -12.25
C ARG A 74 -17.78 0.41 -11.95
N VAL A 75 -18.00 0.10 -10.68
CA VAL A 75 -19.36 -0.22 -10.21
C VAL A 75 -20.07 1.13 -10.11
N GLN A 76 -20.84 1.40 -11.17
CA GLN A 76 -21.82 2.47 -11.24
C GLN A 76 -22.93 2.26 -10.22
#